data_AF-A0A3R7ANT1-F1
#
_entry.id   AF-A0A3R7ANT1-F1
#
_cell.length_a   1.000
_cell.length_b   1.000
_cell.length_c   1.000
_cell.angle_alpha   90.00
_cell.angle_beta   90.00
_cell.angle_gamma   90.00
#
_symmetry.space_group_name_H-M   'P 1'
#
loop_
_entity.id
_entity.type
_entity.pdbx_description
1 polymer ?
#
loop_
_entity_poly.entity_id
_entity_poly.type
_entity_poly.pdbx_seq_one_letter_code
_entity_poly.pdbx_strand_id
1 'polypeptide(L)'
;MDEHKILRIDAVARLYRTVELIAHYRLKRIYEIDPQRSDPSIIPKELWRRWNITGEEPIKLSLKMSYELLEAERDILGERFIKDMKMQGLLSRRNQSILAHGINPINKKTFNNLLEKTIEYSDETVKDLKQLMEDSQFIKWKY
;
A
#
# COMPACT_ATOMS: atom_id res chain seq x y z
N MET A 1 6.64 27.33 8.22
CA MET A 1 5.88 26.23 7.58
C MET A 1 4.77 25.84 8.54
N ASP A 2 3.52 25.90 8.11
CA ASP A 2 2.34 25.67 8.97
C ASP A 2 2.31 24.22 9.50
N GLU A 3 2.17 24.05 10.82
CA GLU A 3 2.15 22.78 11.55
C GLU A 3 1.08 21.82 10.98
N HIS A 4 -0.06 22.37 10.56
CA HIS A 4 -1.13 21.60 9.93
C HIS A 4 -0.77 21.01 8.57
N LYS A 5 0.26 21.54 7.88
CA LYS A 5 0.76 20.95 6.63
C LYS A 5 1.69 19.77 6.89
N ILE A 6 2.54 19.85 7.92
CA ILE A 6 3.48 18.78 8.29
C ILE A 6 2.71 17.53 8.75
N LEU A 7 1.70 17.71 9.61
CA LEU A 7 0.87 16.60 10.10
C LEU A 7 0.15 15.85 8.96
N ARG A 8 -0.35 16.57 7.95
CA ARG A 8 -1.02 15.96 6.79
C ARG A 8 -0.06 15.16 5.90
N ILE A 9 1.18 15.64 5.78
CA ILE A 9 2.22 14.98 5.00
C ILE A 9 2.60 13.63 5.64
N ASP A 10 2.80 13.59 6.96
CA ASP A 10 3.07 12.34 7.70
C ASP A 10 1.87 11.36 7.62
N ALA A 11 0.65 11.86 7.83
CA ALA A 11 -0.55 11.04 7.76
C ALA A 11 -0.72 10.35 6.40
N VAL A 12 -0.44 11.07 5.31
CA VAL A 12 -0.52 10.52 3.95
C VAL A 12 0.59 9.49 3.70
N ALA A 13 1.82 9.72 4.19
CA ALA A 13 2.90 8.74 4.08
C ALA A 13 2.54 7.42 4.78
N ARG A 14 1.91 7.50 5.97
CA ARG A 14 1.39 6.33 6.69
C ARG A 14 0.33 5.60 5.89
N LEU A 15 -0.62 6.31 5.26
CA LEU A 15 -1.64 5.67 4.43
C LEU A 15 -1.04 4.93 3.23
N TYR A 16 -0.05 5.50 2.54
CA TYR A 16 0.64 4.78 1.47
C TYR A 16 1.34 3.52 1.96
N ARG A 17 1.98 3.60 3.13
CA ARG A 17 2.60 2.43 3.75
C ARG A 17 1.55 1.39 4.16
N THR A 18 0.39 1.81 4.67
CA THR A 18 -0.72 0.90 4.96
C THR A 18 -1.20 0.18 3.71
N VAL A 19 -1.41 0.88 2.59
CA VAL A 19 -1.82 0.26 1.32
C VAL A 19 -0.79 -0.78 0.82
N GLU A 20 0.50 -0.50 0.98
CA GLU A 20 1.57 -1.48 0.71
C GLU A 20 1.52 -2.68 1.66
N LEU A 21 1.32 -2.42 2.95
CA LEU A 21 1.25 -3.47 3.97
C LEU A 21 0.04 -4.39 3.80
N ILE A 22 -1.07 -3.90 3.23
CA ILE A 22 -2.23 -4.72 2.89
C ILE A 22 -1.84 -5.81 1.86
N ALA A 23 -1.16 -5.43 0.78
CA ALA A 23 -0.66 -6.40 -0.20
C ALA A 23 0.40 -7.32 0.41
N HIS A 24 1.31 -6.77 1.23
CA HIS A 24 2.32 -7.59 1.91
C HIS A 24 1.69 -8.62 2.85
N TYR A 25 0.66 -8.23 3.59
CA TYR A 25 -0.09 -9.14 4.44
C TYR A 25 -0.74 -10.25 3.61
N ARG A 26 -1.40 -9.91 2.49
CA ARG A 26 -2.03 -10.89 1.60
C ARG A 26 -1.01 -11.89 1.05
N LEU A 27 0.12 -11.40 0.52
CA LEU A 27 1.22 -12.23 0.01
C LEU A 27 1.77 -13.18 1.08
N LYS A 28 2.04 -12.66 2.30
CA LYS A 28 2.56 -13.49 3.40
C LYS A 28 1.56 -14.54 3.86
N ARG A 29 0.28 -14.17 3.99
CA ARG A 29 -0.73 -15.02 4.64
C ARG A 29 -1.34 -16.06 3.72
N ILE A 30 -1.42 -15.77 2.43
CA ILE A 30 -2.10 -16.64 1.45
C ILE A 30 -1.09 -17.39 0.57
N TYR A 31 0.01 -16.73 0.21
CA TYR A 31 0.99 -17.27 -0.75
C TYR A 31 2.33 -17.63 -0.10
N GLU A 32 2.51 -17.36 1.20
CA GLU A 32 3.75 -17.59 1.94
C GLU A 32 4.98 -16.87 1.35
N ILE A 33 4.75 -15.79 0.60
CA ILE A 33 5.79 -14.98 -0.03
C ILE A 33 6.21 -13.87 0.93
N ASP A 34 7.51 -13.75 1.22
CA ASP A 34 8.05 -12.60 1.97
C ASP A 34 8.35 -11.41 1.03
N PRO A 35 7.57 -10.32 1.06
CA PRO A 35 7.74 -9.18 0.16
C PRO A 35 9.00 -8.36 0.44
N GLN A 36 9.68 -8.57 1.57
CA GLN A 36 10.96 -7.89 1.85
C GLN A 36 12.16 -8.59 1.23
N ARG A 37 12.04 -9.90 0.95
CA ARG A 37 13.12 -10.75 0.45
C ARG A 37 12.54 -11.88 -0.40
N SER A 38 11.81 -11.51 -1.45
CA SER A 38 11.15 -12.47 -2.34
C SER A 38 12.16 -13.15 -3.25
N ASP A 39 12.09 -14.47 -3.32
CA ASP A 39 12.91 -15.27 -4.24
C ASP A 39 12.48 -14.97 -5.70
N PRO A 40 13.40 -14.60 -6.62
CA PRO A 40 13.04 -14.37 -8.02
C PRO A 40 12.41 -15.59 -8.72
N SER A 41 12.72 -16.81 -8.28
CA SER A 41 12.26 -18.05 -8.91
C SER A 41 10.75 -18.28 -8.78
N ILE A 42 10.12 -17.71 -7.75
CA ILE A 42 8.65 -17.76 -7.55
C ILE A 42 7.92 -16.65 -8.30
N ILE A 43 8.64 -15.69 -8.89
CA ILE A 43 8.02 -14.58 -9.62
C ILE A 43 7.67 -15.03 -11.04
N PRO A 44 6.40 -14.86 -11.50
CA PRO A 44 5.99 -15.19 -12.85
C PRO A 44 6.84 -14.48 -13.93
N LYS A 45 7.22 -15.21 -14.99
CA LYS A 45 8.16 -14.75 -16.04
C LYS A 45 7.70 -13.48 -16.75
N GLU A 46 6.40 -13.25 -16.85
CA GLU A 46 5.82 -12.04 -17.41
C GLU A 46 6.18 -10.78 -16.63
N LEU A 47 6.44 -10.90 -15.32
CA LEU A 47 6.87 -9.81 -14.44
C LEU A 47 8.37 -9.58 -14.50
N TRP A 48 9.18 -10.60 -14.85
CA TRP A 48 10.64 -10.47 -14.97
C TRP A 48 11.05 -9.35 -15.94
N ARG A 49 10.45 -9.34 -17.13
CA ARG A 49 10.71 -8.29 -18.12
C ARG A 49 10.23 -6.92 -17.64
N ARG A 50 9.10 -6.87 -16.95
CA ARG A 50 8.50 -5.61 -16.47
C ARG A 50 9.32 -4.98 -15.35
N TRP A 51 9.91 -5.80 -14.50
CA TRP A 51 10.67 -5.38 -13.33
C TRP A 51 12.19 -5.34 -13.56
N ASN A 52 12.64 -5.73 -14.75
CA ASN A 52 14.06 -5.86 -15.10
C ASN A 52 14.81 -6.80 -14.14
N ILE A 53 14.23 -7.96 -13.83
CA ILE A 53 14.91 -9.01 -13.07
C ILE A 53 15.97 -9.64 -13.96
N THR A 54 17.23 -9.61 -13.53
CA THR A 54 18.38 -10.11 -14.29
C THR A 54 19.21 -11.17 -13.54
N GLY A 55 18.77 -11.61 -12.36
CA GLY A 55 19.50 -12.59 -11.55
C GLY A 55 18.63 -13.20 -10.45
N GLU A 56 19.29 -13.97 -9.58
CA GLU A 56 18.67 -14.75 -8.51
C GLU A 56 18.69 -14.04 -7.13
N GLU A 57 19.16 -12.79 -7.10
CA GLU A 57 19.19 -12.01 -5.87
C GLU A 57 17.78 -11.70 -5.34
N PRO A 58 17.53 -11.85 -4.02
CA PRO A 58 16.22 -11.58 -3.46
C PRO A 58 15.73 -10.17 -3.71
N ILE A 59 14.44 -10.07 -4.05
CA ILE A 59 13.81 -8.82 -4.47
C ILE A 59 12.95 -8.28 -3.33
N LYS A 60 13.10 -6.99 -3.05
CA LYS A 60 12.18 -6.25 -2.20
C LYS A 60 11.02 -5.72 -3.03
N LEU A 61 9.82 -6.23 -2.79
CA LEU A 61 8.61 -5.82 -3.51
C LEU A 61 8.14 -4.45 -3.02
N SER A 62 8.10 -3.50 -3.94
CA SER A 62 7.39 -2.22 -3.74
C SER A 62 5.88 -2.43 -3.69
N LEU A 63 5.13 -1.42 -3.24
CA LEU A 63 3.65 -1.40 -3.32
C LEU A 63 3.14 -1.88 -4.69
N LYS A 64 3.63 -1.28 -5.79
CA LYS A 64 3.15 -1.64 -7.13
C LYS A 64 3.47 -3.09 -7.49
N MET A 65 4.71 -3.52 -7.25
CA MET A 65 5.13 -4.90 -7.53
C MET A 65 4.32 -5.91 -6.73
N SER A 66 3.98 -5.58 -5.47
CA SER A 66 3.21 -6.46 -4.60
C SER A 66 1.80 -6.71 -5.15
N TYR A 67 1.12 -5.69 -5.66
CA TYR A 67 -0.19 -5.86 -6.29
C TYR A 67 -0.12 -6.47 -7.70
N GLU A 68 0.93 -6.17 -8.48
CA GLU A 68 1.16 -6.84 -9.77
C GLU A 68 1.42 -8.34 -9.58
N LEU A 69 2.13 -8.74 -8.52
CA LEU A 69 2.31 -10.15 -8.18
C LEU A 69 0.99 -10.81 -7.79
N LEU A 70 0.20 -10.16 -6.93
CA LEU A 70 -1.13 -10.63 -6.56
C LEU A 70 -2.04 -10.79 -7.79
N GLU A 71 -1.97 -9.89 -8.76
CA GLU A 71 -2.75 -9.98 -10.00
C GLU A 71 -2.29 -11.14 -10.89
N ALA A 72 -0.98 -11.38 -11.00
CA ALA A 72 -0.44 -12.53 -11.71
C ALA A 72 -0.86 -13.87 -11.07
N GLU A 73 -0.99 -13.88 -9.74
CA GLU A 73 -1.56 -14.99 -8.95
C GLU A 73 -3.10 -15.08 -9.02
N ARG A 74 -3.75 -14.24 -9.83
CA ARG A 74 -5.23 -14.14 -9.96
C ARG A 74 -5.93 -13.86 -8.63
N ASP A 75 -5.26 -13.19 -7.71
CA ASP A 75 -5.86 -12.74 -6.45
C ASP A 75 -6.79 -11.55 -6.73
N ILE A 76 -8.00 -11.62 -6.17
CA ILE A 76 -9.01 -10.58 -6.31
C ILE A 76 -8.52 -9.19 -5.86
N LEU A 77 -7.63 -9.13 -4.86
CA LEU A 77 -7.06 -7.88 -4.34
C LEU A 77 -6.13 -7.26 -5.38
N GLY A 78 -5.31 -8.08 -6.04
CA GLY A 78 -4.44 -7.67 -7.15
C GLY A 78 -5.27 -7.17 -8.32
N GLU A 79 -6.22 -7.96 -8.79
CA GLU A 79 -7.09 -7.57 -9.92
C GLU A 79 -7.86 -6.27 -9.66
N ARG A 80 -8.44 -6.14 -8.46
CA ARG A 80 -9.15 -4.93 -8.04
C ARG A 80 -8.22 -3.72 -8.10
N PHE A 81 -7.02 -3.84 -7.55
CA PHE A 81 -6.04 -2.76 -7.52
C PHE A 81 -5.65 -2.26 -8.91
N ILE A 82 -5.42 -3.19 -9.84
CA ILE A 82 -5.07 -2.84 -11.23
C ILE A 82 -6.21 -2.10 -11.94
N LYS A 83 -7.47 -2.48 -11.65
CA LYS A 83 -8.67 -1.85 -12.25
C LYS A 83 -9.07 -0.54 -11.55
N ASP A 84 -8.58 -0.26 -10.35
CA ASP A 84 -8.96 0.88 -9.52
C ASP A 84 -8.22 2.17 -9.90
N MET A 85 -8.69 2.83 -10.96
CA MET A 85 -8.10 4.07 -11.48
C MET A 85 -8.07 5.20 -10.43
N LYS A 86 -9.01 5.23 -9.47
CA LYS A 86 -9.04 6.22 -8.37
C LYS A 86 -7.86 5.97 -7.44
N MET A 87 -7.63 4.72 -7.02
CA MET A 87 -6.46 4.35 -6.22
C MET A 87 -5.15 4.64 -6.95
N GLN A 88 -5.02 4.22 -8.22
CA GLN A 88 -3.81 4.49 -9.02
C GLN A 88 -3.50 6.00 -9.11
N GLY A 89 -4.53 6.82 -9.32
CA GLY A 89 -4.41 8.27 -9.37
C GLY A 89 -4.00 8.90 -8.03
N LEU A 90 -4.47 8.36 -6.90
CA LEU A 90 -4.06 8.81 -5.57
C LEU A 90 -2.60 8.45 -5.28
N LEU A 91 -2.19 7.20 -5.56
CA LEU A 91 -0.80 6.75 -5.38
C LEU A 91 0.19 7.54 -6.24
N SER A 92 -0.18 7.86 -7.48
CA SER A 92 0.67 8.66 -8.38
C SER A 92 0.93 10.06 -7.85
N ARG A 93 -0.01 10.64 -7.10
CA ARG A 93 0.15 11.96 -6.45
C ARG A 93 1.17 11.93 -5.30
N ARG A 94 1.43 10.77 -4.68
CA ARG A 94 2.55 10.60 -3.73
C ARG A 94 3.86 11.01 -4.37
N ASN A 95 4.12 10.44 -5.53
CA ASN A 95 5.38 10.56 -6.26
C ASN A 95 5.60 11.99 -6.76
N GLN A 96 4.54 12.81 -6.78
CA GLN A 96 4.56 14.23 -7.17
C GLN A 96 4.46 15.18 -5.98
N SER A 97 4.41 14.66 -4.75
CA SER A 97 4.31 15.46 -3.53
C SER A 97 5.69 15.73 -2.91
N ILE A 98 5.76 16.73 -2.03
CA ILE A 98 7.01 17.26 -1.45
C ILE A 98 7.92 16.20 -0.80
N LEU A 99 7.36 15.11 -0.26
CA LEU A 99 8.13 14.02 0.34
C LEU A 99 8.87 13.12 -0.66
N ALA A 100 8.47 13.12 -1.94
CA ALA A 100 8.97 12.17 -2.94
C ALA A 100 9.41 12.88 -4.22
N HIS A 101 9.89 14.13 -4.12
CA HIS A 101 10.47 14.98 -5.19
C HIS A 101 9.58 16.08 -5.81
N GLY A 102 8.42 16.44 -5.23
CA GLY A 102 7.54 17.51 -5.75
C GLY A 102 7.54 18.85 -4.97
N ILE A 103 6.79 19.85 -5.45
CA ILE A 103 6.58 21.16 -4.76
C ILE A 103 5.12 21.37 -4.30
N ASN A 104 4.22 20.44 -4.60
CA ASN A 104 2.79 20.59 -4.34
C ASN A 104 2.39 20.03 -2.96
N PRO A 105 1.79 20.85 -2.08
CA PRO A 105 1.27 20.37 -0.79
C PRO A 105 0.07 19.45 -1.00
N ILE A 106 0.01 18.36 -0.23
CA ILE A 106 -1.12 17.43 -0.27
C ILE A 106 -2.33 18.09 0.39
N ASN A 107 -3.42 18.26 -0.36
CA ASN A 107 -4.64 18.86 0.16
C ASN A 107 -5.48 17.86 0.97
N LYS A 108 -6.41 18.39 1.79
CA LYS A 108 -7.30 17.58 2.65
C LYS A 108 -8.14 16.58 1.87
N LYS A 109 -8.55 16.93 0.65
CA LYS A 109 -9.35 16.06 -0.23
C LYS A 109 -8.58 14.81 -0.65
N THR A 110 -7.30 14.96 -1.05
CA THR A 110 -6.44 13.81 -1.39
C THR A 110 -6.25 12.89 -0.19
N PHE A 111 -6.00 13.46 1.01
CA PHE A 111 -5.88 12.67 2.24
C PHE A 111 -7.17 11.88 2.52
N ASN A 112 -8.33 12.55 2.54
CA ASN A 112 -9.61 11.89 2.81
C ASN A 112 -9.92 10.78 1.81
N ASN A 113 -9.69 11.03 0.51
CA ASN A 113 -9.93 10.04 -0.54
C ASN A 113 -8.98 8.82 -0.40
N LEU A 114 -7.71 9.04 -0.02
CA LEU A 114 -6.78 7.95 0.21
C LEU A 114 -7.14 7.17 1.47
N LEU A 115 -7.57 7.84 2.54
CA LEU A 115 -8.04 7.20 3.76
C LEU A 115 -9.24 6.30 3.49
N GLU A 116 -10.26 6.81 2.78
CA GLU A 116 -11.44 6.04 2.35
C GLU A 116 -11.02 4.79 1.59
N LYS A 117 -10.20 4.93 0.55
CA LYS A 117 -9.69 3.79 -0.23
C LYS A 117 -8.87 2.82 0.62
N THR A 118 -8.07 3.32 1.56
CA THR A 118 -7.28 2.45 2.45
C THR A 118 -8.19 1.59 3.31
N ILE A 119 -9.24 2.18 3.89
CA ILE A 119 -10.24 1.45 4.69
C ILE A 119 -10.95 0.39 3.84
N GLU A 120 -11.40 0.74 2.62
CA GLU A 120 -12.03 -0.23 1.72
C GLU A 120 -11.11 -1.44 1.42
N TYR A 121 -9.82 -1.21 1.19
CA TYR A 121 -8.86 -2.30 0.95
C TYR A 121 -8.57 -3.11 2.21
N SER A 122 -8.49 -2.45 3.36
CA SER A 122 -8.29 -3.12 4.64
C SER A 122 -9.47 -4.03 5.00
N ASP A 123 -10.70 -3.56 4.80
CA ASP A 123 -11.92 -4.28 5.18
C ASP A 123 -12.10 -5.59 4.38
N GLU A 124 -11.74 -5.55 3.09
CA GLU A 124 -11.76 -6.74 2.22
C GLU A 124 -10.65 -7.75 2.55
N THR A 125 -9.54 -7.29 3.12
CA THR A 125 -8.32 -8.11 3.30
C THR A 125 -8.20 -8.65 4.73
N VAL A 126 -8.61 -7.88 5.73
CA VAL A 126 -8.40 -8.15 7.15
C VAL A 126 -9.76 -8.39 7.81
N LYS A 127 -9.97 -9.63 8.27
CA LYS A 127 -11.15 -9.96 9.07
C LYS A 127 -11.16 -9.17 10.37
N ASP A 128 -12.35 -8.80 10.83
CA ASP A 128 -12.57 -8.10 12.10
C ASP A 128 -11.83 -6.76 12.20
N LEU A 129 -11.56 -6.09 11.07
CA LEU A 129 -10.83 -4.82 11.02
C LEU A 129 -11.38 -3.79 12.01
N LYS A 130 -12.71 -3.66 12.09
CA LYS A 130 -13.36 -2.70 13.00
C LYS A 130 -12.99 -2.99 14.46
N GLN A 131 -13.03 -4.25 14.88
CA GLN A 131 -12.66 -4.63 16.25
C GLN A 131 -11.18 -4.35 16.51
N LEU A 132 -10.30 -4.73 15.57
CA LEU A 132 -8.86 -4.45 15.69
C LEU A 132 -8.57 -2.94 15.79
N MET A 133 -9.32 -2.12 15.05
CA MET A 133 -9.21 -0.66 15.15
C MET A 133 -9.67 -0.15 16.52
N GLU A 134 -10.78 -0.67 17.05
CA GLU A 134 -11.27 -0.33 18.40
C GLU A 134 -10.25 -0.73 19.48
N ASP A 135 -9.74 -1.96 19.41
CA ASP A 135 -8.76 -2.49 20.37
C ASP A 135 -7.41 -1.75 20.32
N SER A 136 -7.07 -1.18 19.17
CA SER A 136 -5.85 -0.38 18.99
C SER A 136 -5.95 1.06 19.50
N GLN A 137 -7.14 1.51 19.94
CA GLN A 137 -7.29 2.86 20.48
C GLN A 137 -6.57 2.99 21.83
N PHE A 138 -5.87 4.11 22.02
CA PHE A 138 -5.29 4.42 23.32
C PHE A 138 -6.38 4.43 24.41
N ILE A 139 -6.08 3.78 25.53
CA ILE A 139 -6.94 3.81 26.73
C ILE A 139 -7.12 5.27 27.13
N LYS A 140 -8.36 5.76 27.04
CA LYS A 140 -8.72 7.10 27.53
C LYS A 140 -8.89 7.02 29.04
N TRP A 141 -7.85 7.35 29.79
CA TRP A 141 -7.96 7.54 31.23
C TRP A 141 -8.94 8.68 31.51
N LYS A 142 -10.02 8.39 32.23
CA LYS A 142 -10.89 9.44 32.80
C LYS A 142 -10.22 9.91 34.09
N TYR A 143 -9.78 11.18 34.10
CA TYR A 143 -9.42 11.88 35.32
C TYR A 143 -10.68 12.44 35.99
#